data_AF-A0A970UGH4-F1
#
_entry.id   AF-A0A970UGH4-F1
#
_cell.length_a   1.000
_cell.length_b   1.000
_cell.length_c   1.000
_cell.angle_alpha   90.00
_cell.angle_beta   90.00
_cell.angle_gamma   90.00
#
_symmetry.space_group_name_H-M   'P 1'
#
loop_
_entity.id
_entity.type
_entity.pdbx_description
1 polymer ?
#
loop_
_entity_poly.entity_id
_entity_poly.type
_entity_poly.pdbx_seq_one_letter_code
_entity_poly.pdbx_strand_id
1 'polypeptide(L)'
;LVSSLRLLRKTAEILRNRKRAYTILVQGELPRTELLRAFREDRSSVLVGSASFREGVDIPGEGLTQVIIDRIPFPHPADPLVQARNDLFGGRSFSRITLPEAKMLLKQAAGRLIRSREDRGRVVILDGRVLSRKDWNIPGALPAVKYRRLVVPRQNVSKSVAQVRTV
;
A
#
# COMPACT_ATOMS: atom_id res chain seq x y z
N LEU A 1 -2.50 -2.14 2.86
CA LEU A 1 -1.27 -1.45 3.28
C LEU A 1 -1.57 0.02 3.45
N VAL A 2 -1.39 0.53 4.68
CA VAL A 2 -1.69 1.92 5.04
C VAL A 2 -0.43 2.67 5.46
N SER A 3 -0.42 3.99 5.27
CA SER A 3 0.78 4.79 5.52
C SER A 3 1.04 5.15 6.98
N SER A 4 0.10 4.92 7.89
CA SER A 4 0.23 5.31 9.29
C SER A 4 -0.54 4.39 10.22
N LEU A 5 -0.06 4.26 11.46
CA LEU A 5 -0.72 3.48 12.51
C LEU A 5 -2.10 4.04 12.87
N ARG A 6 -2.29 5.36 12.77
CA ARG A 6 -3.60 6.00 12.94
C ARG A 6 -4.61 5.50 11.91
N LEU A 7 -4.21 5.43 10.64
CA LEU A 7 -5.06 4.89 9.57
C LEU A 7 -5.28 3.39 9.73
N LEU A 8 -4.31 2.67 10.27
CA LEU A 8 -4.40 1.23 10.50
C LEU A 8 -5.58 0.88 11.42
N ARG A 9 -5.64 1.50 12.61
CA ARG A 9 -6.73 1.30 13.57
C ARG A 9 -8.09 1.70 12.97
N LYS A 10 -8.18 2.90 12.37
CA LYS A 10 -9.42 3.39 11.77
C LYS A 10 -9.91 2.51 10.62
N THR A 11 -9.00 2.01 9.79
CA THR A 11 -9.35 1.11 8.67
C THR A 11 -9.87 -0.23 9.20
N ALA A 12 -9.19 -0.81 10.20
CA ALA A 12 -9.63 -2.05 10.83
C ALA A 12 -11.04 -1.93 11.43
N GLU A 13 -11.29 -0.85 12.17
CA GLU A 13 -12.60 -0.57 12.76
C GLU A 13 -13.71 -0.46 11.70
N ILE A 14 -13.48 0.33 10.64
CA ILE A 14 -14.44 0.47 9.54
C ILE A 14 -14.71 -0.87 8.86
N LEU A 15 -13.68 -1.70 8.66
CA LEU A 15 -13.82 -3.00 8.01
C LEU A 15 -14.58 -3.98 8.89
N ARG A 16 -14.34 -4.00 10.21
CA ARG A 16 -15.06 -4.85 11.18
C ARG A 16 -16.52 -4.46 11.33
N ASN A 17 -16.84 -3.17 11.29
CA ASN A 17 -18.21 -2.69 11.39
C ASN A 17 -19.08 -3.02 10.17
N ARG A 18 -18.48 -3.42 9.04
CA ARG A 18 -19.21 -3.91 7.87
C ARG A 18 -19.39 -5.42 8.00
N LYS A 19 -20.63 -5.89 8.18
CA LYS A 19 -20.96 -7.32 8.14
C LYS A 19 -20.52 -7.92 6.79
N ARG A 20 -19.41 -8.64 6.80
CA ARG A 20 -18.75 -9.23 5.63
C ARG A 20 -18.21 -10.61 6.02
N ALA A 21 -18.11 -11.49 5.03
CA ALA A 21 -17.67 -12.88 5.24
C ALA A 21 -16.13 -13.03 5.32
N TYR A 22 -15.40 -11.99 5.73
CA TYR A 22 -13.94 -12.01 5.80
C TYR A 22 -13.43 -11.63 7.19
N THR A 23 -12.42 -12.35 7.67
CA THR A 23 -11.74 -12.09 8.93
C THR A 23 -10.82 -10.87 8.79
N ILE A 24 -10.84 -9.95 9.76
CA ILE A 24 -9.94 -8.77 9.77
C ILE A 24 -8.77 -9.00 10.70
N LEU A 25 -7.59 -9.20 10.10
CA LEU A 25 -6.31 -9.36 10.77
C LEU A 25 -5.57 -8.02 10.75
N VAL A 26 -5.02 -7.60 11.90
CA VAL A 26 -4.45 -6.26 12.05
C VAL A 26 -3.05 -6.34 12.65
N GLN A 27 -2.10 -5.63 12.05
CA GLN A 27 -0.75 -5.53 12.60
C GLN A 27 -0.78 -4.97 14.03
N GLY A 28 -0.11 -5.67 14.94
CA GLY A 28 0.01 -5.28 16.35
C GLY A 28 -1.01 -5.94 17.27
N GLU A 29 -1.99 -6.69 16.74
CA GLU A 29 -2.93 -7.45 17.57
C GLU A 29 -2.45 -8.88 17.89
N LEU A 30 -1.59 -9.43 17.03
CA LEU A 30 -0.92 -10.72 17.25
C LEU A 30 0.59 -10.57 16.98
N PRO A 31 1.42 -11.47 17.56
CA PRO A 31 2.80 -11.62 17.14
C PRO A 31 2.89 -11.78 15.63
N ARG A 32 3.88 -11.13 15.00
CA ARG A 32 4.00 -11.04 13.55
C ARG A 32 3.91 -12.40 12.85
N THR A 33 4.61 -13.41 13.38
CA THR A 33 4.62 -14.77 12.83
C THR A 33 3.24 -15.41 12.87
N GLU A 34 2.52 -15.26 13.98
CA GLU A 34 1.17 -15.80 14.14
C GLU A 34 0.14 -15.08 13.26
N LEU A 35 0.25 -13.76 13.14
CA LEU A 35 -0.60 -12.96 12.26
C LEU A 35 -0.46 -13.39 10.80
N LEU A 36 0.78 -13.63 10.36
CA LEU A 36 1.06 -14.13 9.01
C LEU A 36 0.59 -15.57 8.82
N ARG A 37 0.71 -16.42 9.84
CA ARG A 37 0.16 -17.78 9.80
C ARG A 37 -1.37 -17.75 9.67
N ALA A 38 -2.06 -16.98 10.48
CA ALA A 38 -3.53 -16.82 10.40
C ALA A 38 -3.96 -16.29 9.02
N PHE A 39 -3.24 -15.31 8.47
CA PHE A 39 -3.51 -14.79 7.13
C PHE A 39 -3.27 -15.83 6.02
N ARG A 40 -2.34 -16.76 6.23
CA ARG A 40 -2.07 -17.87 5.30
C ARG A 40 -3.15 -18.93 5.31
N GLU A 41 -3.65 -19.25 6.50
CA GLU A 41 -4.63 -20.33 6.71
C GLU A 41 -6.04 -19.90 6.30
N ASP A 42 -6.40 -18.63 6.50
CA ASP A 42 -7.70 -18.08 6.11
C ASP A 42 -7.61 -17.29 4.78
N ARG A 43 -7.95 -17.95 3.67
CA ARG A 43 -8.01 -17.32 2.33
C ARG A 43 -9.09 -16.24 2.18
N SER A 44 -10.06 -16.19 3.10
CA SER A 44 -11.08 -15.14 3.11
C SER A 44 -10.62 -13.91 3.89
N SER A 45 -9.52 -13.98 4.63
CA SER A 45 -9.08 -12.90 5.52
C SER A 45 -8.51 -11.67 4.80
N VAL A 46 -8.55 -10.54 5.50
CA VAL A 46 -7.93 -9.27 5.09
C VAL A 46 -6.91 -8.86 6.14
N LEU A 47 -5.66 -8.72 5.71
CA LEU A 47 -4.57 -8.23 6.55
C LEU A 47 -4.38 -6.71 6.38
N VAL A 48 -4.64 -5.97 7.46
CA VAL A 48 -4.40 -4.53 7.55
C VAL A 48 -3.04 -4.28 8.20
N GLY A 49 -2.03 -4.08 7.37
CA GLY A 49 -0.67 -3.72 7.78
C GLY A 49 -0.24 -2.31 7.35
N SER A 50 0.74 -1.75 8.05
CA SER A 50 1.42 -0.51 7.68
C SER A 50 2.45 -0.73 6.56
N ALA A 51 3.02 0.35 6.03
CA ALA A 51 4.08 0.26 5.03
C ALA A 51 5.33 -0.50 5.55
N SER A 52 5.71 -0.30 6.82
CA SER A 52 6.85 -0.97 7.47
C SER A 52 6.60 -2.44 7.79
N PHE A 53 5.35 -2.89 7.78
CA PHE A 53 5.02 -4.32 7.93
C PHE A 53 5.60 -5.18 6.79
N ARG A 54 5.97 -4.56 5.66
CA ARG A 54 6.51 -5.23 4.47
C ARG A 54 7.99 -5.58 4.57
N GLU A 55 8.75 -4.92 5.42
CA GLU A 55 10.21 -5.10 5.49
C GLU A 55 10.54 -6.49 6.06
N GLY A 56 10.96 -7.41 5.19
CA GLY A 56 11.29 -8.78 5.56
C GLY A 56 10.12 -9.76 5.67
N VAL A 57 8.94 -9.47 5.09
CA VAL A 57 7.84 -10.45 4.97
C VAL A 57 7.69 -10.94 3.55
N ASP A 58 7.85 -12.25 3.36
CA ASP A 58 7.27 -12.94 2.21
C ASP A 58 5.75 -13.07 2.42
N ILE A 59 4.98 -12.18 1.80
CA ILE A 59 3.52 -12.22 1.83
C ILE A 59 3.08 -13.44 0.98
N PRO A 60 2.24 -14.34 1.50
CA PRO A 60 2.13 -15.73 1.05
C PRO A 60 1.58 -15.98 -0.36
N GLY A 61 2.15 -17.04 -0.97
CA GLY A 61 1.96 -17.70 -2.27
C GLY A 61 0.61 -17.57 -2.95
N GLU A 62 -0.32 -18.33 -2.40
CA GLU A 62 -1.51 -18.80 -3.12
C GLU A 62 -2.80 -18.17 -2.59
N GLY A 63 -2.75 -17.50 -1.43
CA GLY A 63 -3.91 -16.84 -0.81
C GLY A 63 -4.00 -15.34 -1.09
N LEU A 64 -2.91 -14.70 -1.54
CA LEU A 64 -2.91 -13.27 -1.80
C LEU A 64 -3.48 -12.98 -3.19
N THR A 65 -4.76 -12.61 -3.23
CA THR A 65 -5.45 -12.26 -4.49
C THR A 65 -5.47 -10.75 -4.74
N GLN A 66 -5.28 -9.94 -3.70
CA GLN A 66 -5.38 -8.49 -3.79
C GLN A 66 -4.40 -7.78 -2.85
N VAL A 67 -3.75 -6.73 -3.37
CA VAL A 67 -2.93 -5.80 -2.60
C VAL A 67 -3.51 -4.41 -2.79
N ILE A 68 -3.92 -3.78 -1.68
CA ILE A 68 -4.41 -2.40 -1.67
C ILE A 68 -3.37 -1.53 -0.97
N ILE A 69 -2.93 -0.47 -1.65
CA ILE A 69 -1.95 0.50 -1.18
C ILE A 69 -2.65 1.86 -1.09
N ASP A 70 -2.72 2.43 0.12
CA ASP A 70 -3.42 3.70 0.32
C ASP A 70 -2.70 4.88 -0.36
N ARG A 71 -1.36 4.88 -0.34
CA ARG A 71 -0.54 5.91 -0.97
C ARG A 71 0.82 5.43 -1.44
N ILE A 72 1.43 6.22 -2.33
CA ILE A 72 2.83 6.01 -2.74
C ILE A 72 3.71 6.00 -1.49
N PRO A 73 4.53 4.95 -1.26
CA PRO A 73 5.28 4.75 -0.03
C PRO A 73 6.55 5.61 -0.01
N PHE A 74 6.37 6.93 0.05
CA PHE A 74 7.48 7.84 0.31
C PHE A 74 7.92 7.70 1.78
N PRO A 75 9.24 7.78 2.05
CA PRO A 75 9.75 7.81 3.41
C PRO A 75 9.30 9.08 4.13
N HIS A 76 9.37 9.06 5.45
CA HIS A 76 8.96 10.21 6.26
C HIS A 76 9.96 11.37 6.04
N PRO A 77 9.50 12.63 5.87
CA PRO A 77 10.42 13.75 5.65
C PRO A 77 11.39 14.00 6.81
N ALA A 78 10.98 13.66 8.04
CA ALA A 78 11.81 13.73 9.24
C ALA A 78 12.64 12.46 9.51
N ASP A 79 12.70 11.52 8.56
CA ASP A 79 13.61 10.38 8.65
C ASP A 79 15.07 10.89 8.55
N PRO A 80 15.96 10.54 9.49
CA PRO A 80 17.34 11.02 9.50
C PRO A 80 18.10 10.71 8.19
N LEU A 81 17.82 9.56 7.58
CA LEU A 81 18.45 9.18 6.31
C LEU A 81 17.94 10.06 5.17
N VAL A 82 16.64 10.40 5.17
CA VAL A 82 16.06 11.32 4.17
C VAL A 82 16.66 12.72 4.33
N GLN A 83 16.81 13.21 5.56
CA GLN A 83 17.43 14.51 5.83
C GLN A 83 18.88 14.54 5.35
N ALA A 84 19.69 13.55 5.73
CA ALA A 84 21.08 13.46 5.28
C ALA A 84 21.20 13.41 3.74
N ARG A 85 20.31 12.68 3.06
CA ARG A 85 20.26 12.64 1.58
C ARG A 85 19.83 13.97 0.98
N ASN A 86 18.92 14.69 1.61
CA ASN A 86 18.53 16.03 1.17
C ASN A 86 19.69 17.01 1.30
N ASP A 87 20.47 16.94 2.38
CA ASP A 87 21.65 17.79 2.58
C ASP A 87 22.74 17.49 1.53
N LEU A 88 22.94 16.21 1.19
CA LEU A 88 23.93 15.78 0.20
C LEU A 88 23.53 16.10 -1.26
N PHE A 89 22.27 15.89 -1.64
CA PHE A 89 21.83 15.96 -3.04
C PHE A 89 20.97 17.19 -3.37
N GLY A 90 20.64 18.00 -2.37
CA GLY A 90 19.81 19.20 -2.48
C GLY A 90 18.46 18.90 -3.13
N GLY A 91 17.98 19.84 -3.98
CA GLY A 91 16.71 19.71 -4.70
C GLY A 91 16.58 18.49 -5.62
N ARG A 92 17.69 17.77 -5.90
CA ARG A 92 17.67 16.55 -6.74
C ARG A 92 17.42 15.28 -5.93
N SER A 93 17.53 15.32 -4.60
CA SER A 93 17.36 14.16 -3.70
C SER A 93 16.06 13.39 -4.00
N PHE A 94 14.95 14.12 -4.16
CA PHE A 94 13.66 13.50 -4.47
C PHE A 94 13.70 12.65 -5.75
N SER A 95 14.15 13.24 -6.86
CA SER A 95 14.20 12.57 -8.16
C SER A 95 15.21 11.43 -8.23
N ARG A 96 16.34 11.56 -7.52
CA ARG A 96 17.48 10.61 -7.60
C ARG A 96 17.38 9.47 -6.60
N ILE A 97 16.68 9.66 -5.48
CA ILE A 97 16.68 8.70 -4.37
C ILE A 97 15.26 8.38 -3.96
N THR A 98 14.51 9.37 -3.45
CA THR A 98 13.20 9.14 -2.85
C THR A 98 12.19 8.53 -3.81
N LEU A 99 12.13 9.03 -5.05
CA LEU A 99 11.22 8.52 -6.08
C LEU A 99 11.61 7.11 -6.54
N PRO A 100 12.88 6.81 -6.90
CA PRO A 100 13.34 5.45 -7.16
C PRO A 100 13.04 4.45 -6.03
N GLU A 101 13.27 4.83 -4.77
CA GLU A 101 12.96 3.97 -3.60
C GLU A 101 11.46 3.66 -3.50
N ALA A 102 10.61 4.68 -3.62
CA ALA A 102 9.16 4.49 -3.61
C ALA A 102 8.69 3.59 -4.77
N LYS A 103 9.26 3.75 -5.98
CA LYS A 103 8.99 2.88 -7.13
C LYS A 103 9.39 1.43 -6.86
N MET A 104 10.55 1.21 -6.27
CA MET A 104 11.04 -0.12 -5.91
C MET A 104 10.08 -0.81 -4.92
N LEU A 105 9.64 -0.09 -3.88
CA LEU A 105 8.68 -0.61 -2.91
C LEU A 105 7.32 -0.95 -3.55
N LEU A 106 6.84 -0.13 -4.48
CA LEU A 106 5.62 -0.41 -5.24
C LEU A 106 5.78 -1.66 -6.12
N LYS A 107 6.91 -1.77 -6.83
CA LYS A 107 7.24 -2.94 -7.66
C LYS A 107 7.28 -4.21 -6.81
N GLN A 108 7.92 -4.17 -5.64
CA GLN A 108 7.96 -5.31 -4.72
C GLN A 108 6.57 -5.68 -4.21
N ALA A 109 5.75 -4.69 -3.82
CA ALA A 109 4.37 -4.93 -3.38
C ALA A 109 3.51 -5.56 -4.48
N ALA A 110 3.72 -5.15 -5.74
CA ALA A 110 3.06 -5.74 -6.90
C ALA A 110 3.58 -7.15 -7.22
N GLY A 111 4.90 -7.38 -7.12
CA GLY A 111 5.53 -8.67 -7.37
C GLY A 111 5.09 -9.78 -6.41
N ARG A 112 4.60 -9.45 -5.22
CA ARG A 112 4.00 -10.44 -4.30
C ARG A 112 2.70 -11.06 -4.82
N LEU A 113 2.04 -10.45 -5.82
CA LEU A 113 0.83 -10.98 -6.44
C LEU A 113 1.09 -11.81 -7.71
N ILE A 114 2.27 -11.70 -8.32
CA ILE A 114 2.56 -12.30 -9.63
C ILE A 114 3.87 -13.08 -9.50
N ARG A 115 3.78 -14.36 -9.17
CA ARG A 115 4.93 -15.27 -8.98
C ARG A 115 5.05 -16.25 -10.12
N SER A 116 3.93 -16.66 -10.69
CA SER A 116 3.84 -17.54 -11.86
C SER A 116 3.04 -16.87 -12.99
N ARG A 117 3.12 -17.40 -14.22
CA ARG A 117 2.30 -16.93 -15.35
C ARG A 117 0.81 -17.18 -15.15
N GLU A 118 0.44 -18.06 -14.23
CA GLU A 118 -0.93 -18.49 -13.96
C GLU A 118 -1.57 -17.70 -12.80
N ASP A 119 -0.76 -17.03 -11.99
CA ASP A 119 -1.23 -16.23 -10.86
C ASP A 119 -2.12 -15.08 -11.34
N ARG A 120 -3.29 -14.95 -10.71
CA ARG A 120 -4.21 -13.84 -10.93
C ARG A 120 -4.35 -13.03 -9.66
N GLY A 121 -4.14 -11.72 -9.78
CA GLY A 121 -4.29 -10.81 -8.66
C GLY A 121 -4.59 -9.38 -9.08
N ARG A 122 -4.93 -8.54 -8.11
CA ARG A 122 -5.19 -7.11 -8.33
C ARG A 122 -4.33 -6.25 -7.42
N VAL A 123 -3.53 -5.36 -8.01
CA VAL A 123 -2.91 -4.25 -7.29
C VAL A 123 -3.83 -3.05 -7.40
N VAL A 124 -4.23 -2.48 -6.27
CA VAL A 124 -5.02 -1.25 -6.20
C VAL A 124 -4.20 -0.19 -5.46
N ILE A 125 -3.93 0.93 -6.13
CA ILE A 125 -3.26 2.07 -5.52
C ILE A 125 -4.27 3.22 -5.42
N LEU A 126 -4.54 3.70 -4.21
CA LEU A 126 -5.56 4.71 -3.92
C LEU A 126 -5.01 6.15 -4.01
N ASP A 127 -3.89 6.34 -4.71
CA ASP A 127 -3.20 7.61 -4.86
C ASP A 127 -3.20 8.06 -6.31
N GLY A 128 -3.98 9.11 -6.59
CA GLY A 128 -4.12 9.67 -7.93
C GLY A 128 -2.81 10.17 -8.53
N ARG A 129 -1.79 10.46 -7.70
CA ARG A 129 -0.48 10.93 -8.16
C ARG A 129 0.25 9.89 -9.02
N VAL A 130 -0.09 8.61 -8.89
CA VAL A 130 0.42 7.55 -9.78
C VAL A 130 0.20 7.87 -11.25
N LEU A 131 -0.93 8.52 -11.59
CA LEU A 131 -1.28 8.88 -12.96
C LEU A 131 -1.19 10.38 -13.24
N SER A 132 -1.44 11.24 -12.23
CA SER A 132 -1.40 12.69 -12.44
C SER A 132 0.01 13.27 -12.48
N ARG A 133 0.98 12.69 -11.76
CA ARG A 133 2.41 13.06 -11.82
C ARG A 133 3.11 12.26 -12.92
N LYS A 134 2.90 12.67 -14.16
CA LYS A 134 3.49 12.00 -15.34
C LYS A 134 5.02 11.98 -15.30
N ASP A 135 5.62 13.05 -14.77
CA ASP A 135 7.06 13.19 -14.51
C ASP A 135 7.61 12.08 -13.62
N TRP A 136 6.79 11.49 -12.76
CA TRP A 136 7.22 10.41 -11.89
C TRP A 136 7.26 9.07 -12.60
N ASN A 137 6.55 8.86 -13.71
CA ASN A 137 6.47 7.58 -14.45
C ASN A 137 6.41 6.34 -13.51
N ILE A 138 5.46 6.34 -12.58
CA ILE A 138 5.25 5.20 -11.67
C ILE A 138 4.75 3.95 -12.41
N PRO A 139 3.80 4.05 -13.37
CA PRO A 139 3.33 2.87 -14.11
C PRO A 139 4.46 2.12 -14.81
N GLY A 140 5.48 2.82 -15.33
CA GLY A 140 6.64 2.18 -15.95
C GLY A 140 7.55 1.40 -15.00
N ALA A 141 7.41 1.57 -13.68
CA ALA A 141 8.15 0.78 -12.68
C ALA A 141 7.42 -0.49 -12.23
N LEU A 142 6.12 -0.59 -12.52
CA LEU A 142 5.30 -1.76 -12.19
C LEU A 142 5.44 -2.84 -13.28
N PRO A 143 5.09 -4.12 -12.98
CA PRO A 143 5.00 -5.15 -14.01
C PRO A 143 4.15 -4.69 -15.19
N ALA A 144 4.52 -5.11 -16.41
CA ALA A 144 3.80 -4.76 -17.63
C ALA A 144 2.40 -5.42 -17.65
N VAL A 145 1.43 -4.77 -17.01
CA VAL A 145 0.05 -5.22 -16.90
C VAL A 145 -0.90 -4.09 -17.30
N LYS A 146 -2.06 -4.46 -17.84
CA LYS A 146 -3.13 -3.50 -18.13
C LYS A 146 -3.63 -2.92 -16.80
N TYR A 147 -3.67 -1.60 -16.69
CA TYR A 147 -4.27 -0.92 -15.54
C TYR A 147 -5.49 -0.09 -15.98
N ARG A 148 -6.42 0.11 -15.04
CA ARG A 148 -7.61 0.94 -15.24
C ARG A 148 -7.68 1.98 -14.12
N ARG A 149 -7.91 3.25 -14.48
CA ARG A 149 -8.24 4.28 -13.50
C ARG A 149 -9.67 4.07 -13.03
N LEU A 150 -9.84 3.90 -11.73
CA LEU A 150 -11.16 3.89 -11.10
C LEU A 150 -11.42 5.29 -10.52
N VAL A 151 -12.57 5.86 -10.87
CA VAL A 151 -13.06 7.11 -10.28
C VAL A 151 -14.16 6.75 -9.31
N VAL A 152 -13.96 7.07 -8.03
CA VAL A 152 -14.98 6.88 -6.99
C VAL A 152 -15.63 8.24 -6.73
N PRO A 153 -16.91 8.45 -7.07
CA PRO A 153 -17.62 9.67 -6.76
C PRO A 153 -17.59 9.97 -5.26
N ARG A 154 -17.42 11.24 -4.88
CA ARG A 154 -17.38 11.65 -3.46
C ARG A 154 -18.61 11.20 -2.68
N GLN A 155 -19.79 11.16 -3.30
CA GLN A 155 -21.03 10.66 -2.71
C GLN A 155 -21.01 9.17 -2.34
N ASN A 156 -20.13 8.37 -2.97
CA ASN A 156 -19.97 6.94 -2.71
C ASN A 156 -18.83 6.63 -1.73
N VAL A 157 -18.06 7.66 -1.34
CA VAL A 157 -17.09 7.56 -0.23
C VAL A 157 -17.89 7.77 1.05
N SER A 158 -17.83 6.82 2.01
CA SER A 158 -18.63 6.94 3.23
C SER A 158 -18.32 8.26 3.94
N LYS A 159 -19.35 8.88 4.56
CA LYS A 159 -19.29 10.17 5.28
C LYS A 159 -18.16 10.26 6.32
N SER A 160 -17.54 9.14 6.68
CA SER A 160 -16.43 8.96 7.62
C SER A 160 -15.04 9.39 7.11
N VAL A 161 -14.90 9.66 5.80
CA VAL A 161 -13.71 10.29 5.22
C VAL A 161 -13.93 11.79 5.26
N ALA A 162 -13.44 12.42 6.32
CA ALA A 162 -13.54 13.84 6.58
C ALA A 162 -13.35 14.65 5.28
N GLN A 163 -14.26 15.60 5.07
CA GLN A 163 -14.22 16.56 3.99
C GLN A 163 -12.82 17.20 3.92
N VAL A 164 -11.97 16.73 3.02
CA VAL A 164 -10.77 17.49 2.63
C VAL A 164 -11.25 18.49 1.59
N ARG A 165 -11.61 19.68 2.08
CA ARG A 165 -11.62 20.90 1.27
C ARG A 165 -10.18 21.20 0.92
N THR A 166 -9.90 21.42 -0.35
CA THR A 166 -8.74 22.21 -0.74
C THR A 166 -9.21 23.11 -1.86
N VAL A 167 -8.97 24.40 -1.64
CA VAL A 167 -9.29 25.57 -2.46
C VAL A 167 -8.56 25.48 -3.78
#